data_AF-A0A1F9B3L6-F1
#
_entry.id   AF-A0A1F9B3L6-F1
#
_cell.length_a   1.000
_cell.length_b   1.000
_cell.length_c   1.000
_cell.angle_alpha   90.00
_cell.angle_beta   90.00
_cell.angle_gamma   90.00
#
_symmetry.space_group_name_H-M   'P 1'
#
loop_
_entity.id
_entity.type
_entity.pdbx_description
1 polymer ?
#
loop_
_entity_poly.entity_id
_entity_poly.type
_entity_poly.pdbx_seq_one_letter_code
_entity_poly.pdbx_strand_id
1 'polypeptide(L)'
;KTHPELAVIMISGHGNIEAAVKAIKLGAYDYIEKPLSLDGVLLTVKRALKESDKKRAEPELPLQDRKERKRISMVRGYDKQNQEGLSGHRQQRTIKKSIVLGGQGLHSGGKTGVILSPLPPQSGIIFTGLSSEEMIPAHLDYVSSTEYATTLKRGHASIMTIEHLMAVLHVYRITNLLIKIGSEVPIMDGSATDFCQMIEDGGIEEQGEPLDDIVIDDYYAVGDAAKGRYISIEPSPVLSIHYTMDHPPPIGRQEASFILDNPSVFKKEIAPARTFGSVKDYGKLQEMGLAKGGRLSNVVLVDEEKVINTSLRFTNEFARHKILDITGDLYLLGRPIRGKVFARMTGHTENILLLRKVAQCKKC
;
A
#
# COMPACT_ATOMS: atom_id res chain seq x y z
N LYS A 1 27.50 -23.17 10.64
CA LYS A 1 27.02 -21.84 11.10
C LYS A 1 26.48 -22.05 12.50
N THR A 2 27.11 -21.47 13.52
CA THR A 2 26.99 -21.93 14.92
C THR A 2 25.77 -21.42 15.68
N HIS A 3 25.06 -20.38 15.21
CA HIS A 3 23.85 -19.81 15.86
C HIS A 3 22.89 -19.17 14.83
N PRO A 4 22.10 -19.95 14.05
CA PRO A 4 21.15 -19.41 13.06
C PRO A 4 20.03 -18.54 13.67
N GLU A 5 19.78 -18.66 14.98
CA GLU A 5 18.75 -17.95 15.73
C GLU A 5 19.16 -16.54 16.24
N LEU A 6 20.44 -16.18 16.11
CA LEU A 6 20.95 -14.90 16.60
C LEU A 6 20.54 -13.76 15.65
N ALA A 7 19.78 -12.78 16.15
CA ALA A 7 19.43 -11.59 15.37
C ALA A 7 20.67 -10.71 15.13
N VAL A 8 20.99 -10.45 13.85
CA VAL A 8 22.16 -9.65 13.45
C VAL A 8 21.71 -8.26 12.99
N ILE A 9 22.16 -7.19 13.65
CA ILE A 9 21.93 -5.81 13.19
C ILE A 9 23.19 -5.31 12.47
N MET A 10 23.05 -4.88 11.22
CA MET A 10 24.15 -4.34 10.42
C MET A 10 24.22 -2.82 10.60
N ILE A 11 25.42 -2.28 10.87
CA ILE A 11 25.65 -0.84 11.00
C ILE A 11 26.69 -0.38 9.98
N SER A 12 26.38 0.66 9.19
CA SER A 12 27.30 1.20 8.18
C SER A 12 27.49 2.71 8.30
N GLY A 13 28.73 3.18 8.10
CA GLY A 13 29.04 4.61 7.98
C GLY A 13 28.93 5.17 6.57
N HIS A 14 28.69 4.32 5.56
CA HIS A 14 28.40 4.70 4.18
C HIS A 14 27.15 3.92 3.80
N GLY A 15 26.01 4.30 4.38
CA GLY A 15 24.77 3.62 4.08
C GLY A 15 24.40 3.89 2.63
N ASN A 16 24.17 2.82 1.89
CA ASN A 16 23.49 2.94 0.62
C ASN A 16 22.49 1.81 0.52
N ILE A 17 21.44 2.05 -0.27
CA ILE A 17 20.32 1.12 -0.41
C ILE A 17 20.80 -0.27 -0.83
N GLU A 18 21.81 -0.35 -1.70
CA GLU A 18 22.37 -1.62 -2.16
C GLU A 18 22.99 -2.43 -1.02
N ALA A 19 23.75 -1.78 -0.14
CA ALA A 19 24.33 -2.39 1.05
C ALA A 19 23.25 -2.82 2.06
N ALA A 20 22.22 -2.00 2.26
CA ALA A 20 21.10 -2.34 3.14
C ALA A 20 20.30 -3.56 2.61
N VAL A 21 19.94 -3.52 1.32
CA VAL A 21 19.28 -4.63 0.61
C VAL A 21 20.10 -5.91 0.74
N LYS A 22 21.41 -5.83 0.48
CA LYS A 22 22.31 -6.98 0.55
C LYS A 22 22.42 -7.53 1.97
N ALA A 23 22.54 -6.67 2.99
CA ALA A 23 22.61 -7.08 4.39
C ALA A 23 21.35 -7.86 4.83
N ILE A 24 20.16 -7.33 4.51
CA ILE A 24 18.89 -8.00 4.84
C ILE A 24 18.76 -9.32 4.09
N LYS A 25 19.08 -9.37 2.78
CA LYS A 25 19.07 -10.61 1.99
C LYS A 25 20.02 -11.69 2.54
N LEU A 26 21.11 -11.29 3.20
CA LEU A 26 22.07 -12.19 3.83
C LEU A 26 21.66 -12.63 5.25
N GLY A 27 20.51 -12.18 5.75
CA GLY A 27 19.95 -12.59 7.03
C GLY A 27 20.14 -11.61 8.18
N ALA A 28 20.56 -10.36 7.91
CA ALA A 28 20.51 -9.32 8.93
C ALA A 28 19.05 -9.06 9.33
N TYR A 29 18.81 -8.94 10.64
CA TYR A 29 17.55 -8.55 11.24
C TYR A 29 17.17 -7.12 10.84
N ASP A 30 18.14 -6.21 10.92
CA ASP A 30 17.97 -4.81 10.53
C ASP A 30 19.29 -4.19 10.04
N TYR A 31 19.19 -3.03 9.40
CA TYR A 31 20.28 -2.20 8.92
C TYR A 31 20.14 -0.78 9.47
N ILE A 32 21.21 -0.24 10.04
CA ILE A 32 21.28 1.13 10.60
C ILE A 32 22.44 1.87 9.93
N GLU A 33 22.16 3.07 9.44
CA GLU A 33 23.18 3.98 8.91
C GLU A 33 23.68 4.93 10.01
N LYS A 34 24.96 5.29 10.00
CA LYS A 34 25.50 6.35 10.86
C LYS A 34 25.17 7.74 10.30
N PRO A 35 25.00 8.77 11.13
CA PRO A 35 25.19 8.77 12.59
C PRO A 35 24.07 8.04 13.33
N LEU A 36 24.41 7.39 14.44
CA LEU A 36 23.45 6.67 15.28
C LEU A 36 22.83 7.64 16.30
N SER A 37 21.52 7.58 16.52
CA SER A 37 20.99 7.95 17.85
C SER A 37 20.97 6.76 18.78
N LEU A 38 21.01 7.09 20.07
CA LEU A 38 20.82 6.11 21.13
C LEU A 38 19.40 5.51 21.09
N ASP A 39 18.37 6.32 20.86
CA ASP A 39 16.96 5.88 20.91
C ASP A 39 16.61 4.91 19.77
N GLY A 40 17.06 5.22 18.54
CA GLY A 40 16.86 4.36 17.37
C GLY A 40 17.58 3.01 17.50
N VAL A 41 18.80 3.02 18.05
CA VAL A 41 19.56 1.79 18.33
C VAL A 41 18.87 0.96 19.41
N LEU A 42 18.47 1.57 20.53
CA LEU A 42 17.78 0.88 21.63
C LEU A 42 16.46 0.26 21.17
N LEU A 43 15.70 0.95 20.33
CA LEU A 43 14.46 0.43 19.75
C LEU A 43 14.73 -0.80 18.86
N THR A 44 15.77 -0.73 18.01
CA THR A 44 16.15 -1.82 17.12
C THR A 44 16.63 -3.05 17.90
N VAL A 45 17.46 -2.85 18.93
CA VAL A 45 17.93 -3.92 19.82
C VAL A 45 16.75 -4.55 20.58
N LYS A 46 15.84 -3.74 21.12
CA LYS A 46 14.66 -4.25 21.85
C LYS A 46 13.77 -5.11 20.95
N ARG A 47 13.62 -4.75 19.68
CA ARG A 47 12.86 -5.53 18.70
C ARG A 47 13.57 -6.83 18.34
N ALA A 48 14.89 -6.78 18.13
CA ALA A 48 15.72 -7.95 17.83
C ALA A 48 15.69 -9.00 18.95
N LEU A 49 15.78 -8.56 20.21
CA LEU A 49 15.73 -9.46 21.38
C LEU A 49 14.36 -10.15 21.51
N LYS A 50 13.25 -9.40 21.35
CA LYS A 50 11.90 -9.98 21.39
C LYS A 50 11.69 -11.07 20.34
N GLU A 51 12.24 -10.88 19.14
CA GLU A 51 12.14 -11.85 18.05
C GLU A 51 12.96 -13.12 18.33
N SER A 52 14.18 -12.97 18.87
CA SER A 52 15.01 -14.11 19.28
C SER A 52 14.38 -14.91 20.42
N ASP A 53 13.68 -14.26 21.35
CA ASP A 53 12.98 -14.94 22.45
C ASP A 53 11.77 -15.73 21.94
N LYS A 54 11.01 -15.20 20.98
CA LYS A 54 9.90 -15.93 20.31
C LYS A 54 10.39 -17.21 19.64
N LYS A 55 11.47 -17.13 18.85
CA LYS A 55 12.02 -18.28 18.11
C LYS A 55 12.58 -19.39 19.01
N ARG A 56 12.98 -19.06 20.24
CA ARG A 56 13.41 -20.05 21.24
C ARG A 56 12.26 -20.77 21.93
N ALA A 57 11.03 -20.25 21.83
CA ALA A 57 9.87 -20.74 22.55
C ALA A 57 8.91 -21.62 21.71
N GLU A 58 9.12 -21.77 20.40
CA GLU A 58 8.28 -22.63 19.54
C GLU A 58 8.87 -24.04 19.34
N PRO A 59 8.15 -25.13 19.67
CA PRO A 59 8.50 -26.49 19.26
C PRO A 59 8.10 -26.76 17.80
N GLU A 60 8.98 -27.40 17.01
CA GLU A 60 8.69 -27.83 15.64
C GLU A 60 7.59 -28.91 15.59
N LEU A 61 6.47 -28.65 14.90
CA LEU A 61 5.42 -29.63 14.59
C LEU A 61 5.52 -30.13 13.13
N PRO A 62 5.39 -31.44 12.86
CA PRO A 62 5.61 -32.00 11.52
C PRO A 62 4.51 -31.66 10.50
N LEU A 63 4.95 -31.45 9.27
CA LEU A 63 4.15 -31.18 8.08
C LEU A 63 3.44 -32.44 7.57
N GLN A 64 2.15 -32.61 7.84
CA GLN A 64 1.28 -33.55 7.11
C GLN A 64 -0.18 -33.17 7.33
N ASP A 65 -0.74 -32.35 6.44
CA ASP A 65 -2.13 -32.45 5.94
C ASP A 65 -2.46 -31.25 5.06
N ARG A 66 -2.12 -31.37 3.78
CA ARG A 66 -2.50 -30.40 2.73
C ARG A 66 -2.87 -31.15 1.45
N LYS A 67 -3.89 -31.99 1.50
CA LYS A 67 -4.59 -32.46 0.30
C LYS A 67 -6.05 -32.72 0.65
N GLU A 68 -6.93 -31.78 0.34
CA GLU A 68 -8.16 -32.05 -0.40
C GLU A 68 -9.08 -30.82 -0.45
N ARG A 69 -9.30 -30.33 -1.68
CA ARG A 69 -10.59 -29.90 -2.28
C ARG A 69 -10.43 -28.70 -3.18
N LYS A 70 -10.03 -29.00 -4.42
CA LYS A 70 -10.50 -28.24 -5.58
C LYS A 70 -11.91 -28.72 -5.92
N ARG A 71 -12.89 -27.82 -5.96
CA ARG A 71 -13.99 -27.90 -6.94
C ARG A 71 -14.54 -26.51 -7.20
N ILE A 72 -14.43 -26.09 -8.45
CA ILE A 72 -14.92 -24.84 -9.03
C ILE A 72 -16.41 -25.00 -9.37
N SER A 73 -17.25 -24.00 -9.09
CA SER A 73 -18.20 -23.43 -10.08
C SER A 73 -19.05 -22.27 -9.56
N MET A 74 -19.02 -21.17 -10.33
CA MET A 74 -20.12 -20.28 -10.73
C MET A 74 -20.97 -19.53 -9.68
N VAL A 75 -20.89 -18.21 -9.82
CA VAL A 75 -21.95 -17.19 -9.71
C VAL A 75 -23.29 -17.71 -9.18
N ARG A 76 -23.52 -17.54 -7.88
CA ARG A 76 -24.86 -17.44 -7.28
C ARG A 76 -24.85 -16.34 -6.23
N GLY A 77 -25.99 -15.68 -6.14
CA GLY A 77 -26.20 -14.39 -5.50
C GLY A 77 -25.68 -14.29 -4.07
N TYR A 78 -25.47 -13.04 -3.67
CA TYR A 78 -25.29 -12.64 -2.28
C TYR A 78 -26.39 -13.26 -1.41
N ASP A 79 -26.05 -14.37 -0.75
CA ASP A 79 -26.97 -15.09 0.14
C ASP A 79 -27.04 -14.34 1.47
N LYS A 80 -28.24 -13.86 1.81
CA LYS A 80 -28.53 -13.05 3.00
C LYS A 80 -28.40 -13.81 4.34
N GLN A 81 -27.92 -15.06 4.34
CA GLN A 81 -27.94 -15.93 5.52
C GLN A 81 -26.64 -15.99 6.33
N ASN A 82 -25.56 -15.31 5.93
CA ASN A 82 -24.31 -15.23 6.71
C ASN A 82 -24.13 -13.90 7.46
N GLN A 83 -25.21 -13.34 8.01
CA GLN A 83 -25.13 -12.13 8.84
C GLN A 83 -24.59 -12.39 10.25
N GLU A 84 -24.55 -13.64 10.73
CA GLU A 84 -24.16 -13.95 12.12
C GLU A 84 -22.65 -14.14 12.35
N GLY A 85 -21.80 -13.92 11.33
CA GLY A 85 -20.33 -14.07 11.45
C GLY A 85 -19.50 -12.78 11.36
N LEU A 86 -20.12 -11.62 11.11
CA LEU A 86 -19.42 -10.36 10.83
C LEU A 86 -19.10 -9.51 12.07
N SER A 87 -19.36 -10.03 13.28
CA SER A 87 -19.02 -9.36 14.56
C SER A 87 -17.69 -9.84 15.16
N GLY A 88 -16.93 -10.69 14.48
CA GLY A 88 -15.63 -11.14 14.96
C GLY A 88 -14.59 -10.02 14.85
N HIS A 89 -14.11 -9.51 15.98
CA HIS A 89 -12.89 -8.69 16.02
C HIS A 89 -11.78 -9.41 15.26
N ARG A 90 -11.25 -8.77 14.22
CA ARG A 90 -10.19 -9.39 13.43
C ARG A 90 -8.85 -9.10 14.10
N GLN A 91 -7.99 -10.10 14.18
CA GLN A 91 -6.64 -9.90 14.71
C GLN A 91 -5.85 -8.90 13.84
N GLN A 92 -5.00 -8.11 14.50
CA GLN A 92 -3.99 -7.28 13.86
C GLN A 92 -2.97 -8.15 13.14
N ARG A 93 -2.26 -7.59 12.15
CA ARG A 93 -1.26 -8.33 11.36
C ARG A 93 0.00 -7.53 11.12
N THR A 94 1.10 -8.25 11.00
CA THR A 94 2.39 -7.78 10.53
C THR A 94 2.96 -8.77 9.50
N ILE A 95 4.13 -8.48 8.92
CA ILE A 95 4.89 -9.48 8.17
C ILE A 95 5.72 -10.38 9.11
N LYS A 96 6.07 -11.60 8.71
CA LYS A 96 6.88 -12.53 9.53
C LYS A 96 8.36 -12.21 9.55
N LYS A 97 8.89 -11.66 8.45
CA LYS A 97 10.30 -11.33 8.31
C LYS A 97 10.47 -10.03 7.55
N SER A 98 11.55 -9.32 7.85
CA SER A 98 11.92 -8.12 7.09
C SER A 98 12.13 -8.48 5.62
N ILE A 99 11.64 -7.64 4.72
CA ILE A 99 11.81 -7.82 3.28
C ILE A 99 12.15 -6.50 2.61
N VAL A 100 12.84 -6.59 1.48
CA VAL A 100 13.38 -5.43 0.79
C VAL A 100 13.07 -5.47 -0.70
N LEU A 101 12.67 -4.33 -1.24
CA LEU A 101 12.40 -4.13 -2.66
C LEU A 101 13.10 -2.85 -3.12
N GLY A 102 13.94 -2.98 -4.14
CA GLY A 102 14.66 -1.86 -4.75
C GLY A 102 14.08 -1.50 -6.10
N GLY A 103 14.17 -0.23 -6.47
CA GLY A 103 13.71 0.26 -7.76
C GLY A 103 14.06 1.73 -7.98
N GLN A 104 13.21 2.42 -8.73
CA GLN A 104 13.33 3.83 -9.05
C GLN A 104 12.02 4.54 -8.70
N GLY A 105 12.08 5.77 -8.20
CA GLY A 105 10.91 6.60 -7.99
C GLY A 105 10.37 7.15 -9.32
N LEU A 106 9.05 7.24 -9.48
CA LEU A 106 8.40 7.74 -10.69
C LEU A 106 8.74 9.21 -10.93
N HIS A 107 8.58 10.04 -9.91
CA HIS A 107 8.68 11.48 -10.04
C HIS A 107 10.11 11.97 -9.87
N SER A 108 10.81 11.50 -8.84
CA SER A 108 12.19 11.87 -8.57
C SER A 108 13.18 11.32 -9.61
N GLY A 109 12.88 10.15 -10.19
CA GLY A 109 13.82 9.38 -11.00
C GLY A 109 15.03 8.84 -10.22
N GLY A 110 15.08 9.05 -8.90
CA GLY A 110 16.14 8.55 -8.04
C GLY A 110 16.02 7.04 -7.83
N LYS A 111 17.16 6.35 -7.67
CA LYS A 111 17.14 4.99 -7.13
C LYS A 111 16.61 5.05 -5.70
N THR A 112 15.66 4.19 -5.39
CA THR A 112 15.01 4.11 -4.09
C THR A 112 14.84 2.64 -3.70
N GLY A 113 14.59 2.39 -2.41
CA GLY A 113 14.32 1.06 -1.91
C GLY A 113 13.46 1.13 -0.67
N VAL A 114 12.59 0.14 -0.53
CA VAL A 114 11.70 -0.04 0.61
C VAL A 114 12.18 -1.22 1.42
N ILE A 115 12.39 -1.01 2.72
CA ILE A 115 12.57 -2.08 3.70
C ILE A 115 11.30 -2.12 4.54
N LEU A 116 10.60 -3.24 4.51
CA LEU A 116 9.47 -3.51 5.39
C LEU A 116 9.98 -4.31 6.56
N SER A 117 9.69 -3.87 7.78
CA SER A 117 10.05 -4.56 9.01
C SER A 117 8.83 -4.70 9.91
N PRO A 118 8.66 -5.85 10.57
CA PRO A 118 7.52 -6.07 11.43
C PRO A 118 7.51 -5.13 12.63
N LEU A 119 6.32 -4.73 13.06
CA LEU A 119 6.12 -3.97 14.29
C LEU A 119 5.19 -4.72 15.26
N PRO A 120 5.32 -4.46 16.58
CA PRO A 120 4.36 -4.95 17.57
C PRO A 120 2.94 -4.42 17.31
N PRO A 121 1.91 -5.04 17.91
CA PRO A 121 0.55 -4.54 17.85
C PRO A 121 0.42 -3.05 18.21
N GLN A 122 -0.60 -2.40 17.65
CA GLN A 122 -0.96 -1.00 17.89
C GLN A 122 0.09 0.01 17.43
N SER A 123 1.09 -0.41 16.65
CA SER A 123 2.09 0.48 16.08
C SER A 123 1.57 1.26 14.87
N GLY A 124 0.64 0.68 14.10
CA GLY A 124 0.20 1.25 12.83
C GLY A 124 1.24 1.07 11.71
N ILE A 125 0.97 1.70 10.58
CA ILE A 125 1.91 1.81 9.46
C ILE A 125 2.74 3.07 9.64
N ILE A 126 4.05 2.92 9.72
CA ILE A 126 4.98 4.01 9.98
C ILE A 126 6.03 4.03 8.89
N PHE A 127 6.17 5.16 8.22
CA PHE A 127 7.27 5.43 7.32
C PHE A 127 8.42 6.12 8.05
N THR A 128 9.66 5.89 7.59
CA THR A 128 10.85 6.63 8.05
C THR A 128 11.87 6.72 6.93
N GLY A 129 12.67 7.78 6.94
CA GLY A 129 13.83 7.89 6.05
C GLY A 129 14.87 6.79 6.35
N LEU A 130 15.64 6.35 5.37
CA LEU A 130 16.72 5.36 5.57
C LEU A 130 17.76 5.78 6.60
N SER A 131 18.08 7.08 6.62
CA SER A 131 19.02 7.73 7.55
C SER A 131 18.31 8.66 8.54
N SER A 132 16.97 8.69 8.53
CA SER A 132 16.18 9.55 9.41
C SER A 132 15.55 8.74 10.53
N GLU A 133 15.39 9.41 11.66
CA GLU A 133 14.65 8.91 12.83
C GLU A 133 13.26 9.50 12.92
N GLU A 134 12.94 10.44 12.02
CA GLU A 134 11.60 11.00 11.91
C GLU A 134 10.62 9.94 11.40
N MET A 135 9.79 9.47 12.33
CA MET A 135 8.69 8.56 12.03
C MET A 135 7.47 9.33 11.53
N ILE A 136 7.01 9.00 10.32
CA ILE A 136 5.82 9.55 9.68
C ILE A 136 4.73 8.47 9.70
N PRO A 137 3.73 8.55 10.59
CA PRO A 137 2.57 7.68 10.52
C PRO A 137 1.86 7.82 9.17
N ALA A 138 1.42 6.70 8.59
CA ALA A 138 0.58 6.69 7.40
C ALA A 138 -0.86 7.11 7.76
N HIS A 139 -1.03 8.40 8.06
CA HIS A 139 -2.26 8.98 8.55
C HIS A 139 -2.57 10.31 7.85
N LEU A 140 -3.86 10.65 7.76
CA LEU A 140 -4.36 11.86 7.07
C LEU A 140 -3.68 13.16 7.52
N ASP A 141 -3.32 13.27 8.80
CA ASP A 141 -2.68 14.46 9.37
C ASP A 141 -1.29 14.74 8.79
N TYR A 142 -0.64 13.71 8.24
CA TYR A 142 0.69 13.83 7.65
C TYR A 142 0.64 13.99 6.13
N VAL A 143 -0.54 13.98 5.51
CA VAL A 143 -0.68 14.20 4.06
C VAL A 143 -0.37 15.67 3.74
N SER A 144 0.73 15.92 3.05
CA SER A 144 1.19 17.26 2.69
C SER A 144 0.87 17.65 1.24
N SER A 145 0.73 16.68 0.34
CA SER A 145 0.38 16.91 -1.06
C SER A 145 -0.39 15.73 -1.63
N THR A 146 -1.28 16.04 -2.57
CA THR A 146 -2.04 15.10 -3.41
C THR A 146 -1.86 15.40 -4.90
N GLU A 147 -0.89 16.25 -5.23
CA GLU A 147 -0.56 16.59 -6.62
C GLU A 147 0.20 15.43 -7.26
N TYR A 148 -0.45 14.75 -8.21
CA TYR A 148 0.06 13.61 -8.99
C TYR A 148 0.35 12.32 -8.21
N ALA A 149 0.53 12.40 -6.88
CA ALA A 149 0.73 11.28 -5.98
C ALA A 149 0.34 11.68 -4.54
N THR A 150 0.08 10.71 -3.67
CA THR A 150 -0.13 10.98 -2.25
C THR A 150 1.23 11.07 -1.54
N THR A 151 1.47 12.20 -0.87
CA THR A 151 2.74 12.49 -0.19
C THR A 151 2.52 12.72 1.30
N LEU A 152 3.30 12.01 2.13
CA LEU A 152 3.36 12.22 3.57
C LEU A 152 4.57 13.08 3.94
N LYS A 153 4.42 13.90 4.98
CA LYS A 153 5.49 14.74 5.53
C LYS A 153 5.37 14.88 7.03
N ARG A 154 6.51 14.84 7.73
CA ARG A 154 6.65 15.27 9.12
C ARG A 154 8.03 15.89 9.29
N GLY A 155 8.12 17.08 9.86
CA GLY A 155 9.40 17.77 9.99
C GLY A 155 10.05 17.99 8.62
N HIS A 156 11.24 17.45 8.45
CA HIS A 156 12.01 17.55 7.20
C HIS A 156 11.84 16.33 6.29
N ALA A 157 11.41 15.19 6.83
CA ALA A 157 11.15 13.98 6.07
C ALA A 157 9.85 14.10 5.24
N SER A 158 9.94 13.70 3.98
CA SER A 158 8.84 13.69 3.02
C SER A 158 8.93 12.44 2.16
N ILE A 159 7.82 11.73 2.00
CA ILE A 159 7.74 10.46 1.27
C ILE A 159 6.54 10.51 0.34
N MET A 160 6.81 10.41 -0.97
CA MET A 160 5.80 10.48 -2.02
C MET A 160 5.48 9.11 -2.63
N THR A 161 4.35 9.06 -3.34
CA THR A 161 3.91 7.93 -4.16
C THR A 161 3.54 6.69 -3.33
N ILE A 162 2.94 6.90 -2.16
CA ILE A 162 2.68 5.81 -1.20
C ILE A 162 1.48 4.94 -1.57
N GLU A 163 0.59 5.44 -2.42
CA GLU A 163 -0.73 4.88 -2.73
C GLU A 163 -0.70 3.41 -3.15
N HIS A 164 0.22 3.00 -4.03
CA HIS A 164 0.26 1.61 -4.51
C HIS A 164 0.66 0.62 -3.40
N LEU A 165 1.67 0.99 -2.61
CA LEU A 165 2.10 0.18 -1.48
C LEU A 165 0.99 0.12 -0.42
N MET A 166 0.38 1.26 -0.10
CA MET A 166 -0.73 1.33 0.85
C MET A 166 -1.93 0.50 0.40
N ALA A 167 -2.22 0.43 -0.90
CA ALA A 167 -3.30 -0.41 -1.42
C ALA A 167 -3.08 -1.89 -1.11
N VAL A 168 -1.84 -2.37 -1.28
CA VAL A 168 -1.47 -3.74 -0.91
C VAL A 168 -1.55 -3.95 0.60
N LEU A 169 -1.03 -3.03 1.40
CA LEU A 169 -1.09 -3.16 2.87
C LEU A 169 -2.55 -3.23 3.36
N HIS A 170 -3.43 -2.42 2.77
CA HIS A 170 -4.87 -2.45 3.07
C HIS A 170 -5.48 -3.83 2.75
N VAL A 171 -5.27 -4.31 1.53
CA VAL A 171 -5.87 -5.56 1.03
C VAL A 171 -5.40 -6.77 1.82
N TYR A 172 -4.10 -6.85 2.14
CA TYR A 172 -3.53 -7.92 2.97
C TYR A 172 -3.76 -7.72 4.47
N ARG A 173 -4.35 -6.58 4.85
CA ARG A 173 -4.67 -6.16 6.22
C ARG A 173 -3.44 -6.12 7.11
N ILE A 174 -2.31 -5.65 6.59
CA ILE A 174 -1.11 -5.41 7.39
C ILE A 174 -1.33 -4.13 8.18
N THR A 175 -1.32 -4.23 9.50
CA THR A 175 -1.70 -3.14 10.42
C THR A 175 -0.51 -2.55 11.13
N ASN A 176 0.55 -3.32 11.33
CA ASN A 176 1.73 -2.91 12.08
C ASN A 176 2.98 -3.13 11.24
N LEU A 177 3.58 -2.05 10.75
CA LEU A 177 4.72 -2.16 9.84
C LEU A 177 5.58 -0.90 9.86
N LEU A 178 6.89 -1.10 9.93
CA LEU A 178 7.87 -0.04 9.69
C LEU A 178 8.31 -0.11 8.22
N ILE A 179 8.26 1.02 7.55
CA ILE A 179 8.63 1.19 6.15
C ILE A 179 9.81 2.16 6.10
N LYS A 180 11.03 1.62 5.99
CA LYS A 180 12.23 2.45 5.80
C LYS A 180 12.45 2.69 4.31
N ILE A 181 12.60 3.96 3.93
CA ILE A 181 12.63 4.35 2.53
C ILE A 181 13.40 5.65 2.30
N GLY A 182 13.83 5.91 1.06
CA GLY A 182 14.23 7.24 0.62
C GLY A 182 13.04 8.20 0.54
N SER A 183 13.06 9.14 -0.40
CA SER A 183 12.01 10.15 -0.54
C SER A 183 10.78 9.71 -1.34
N GLU A 184 10.81 8.54 -1.98
CA GLU A 184 9.75 8.09 -2.88
C GLU A 184 9.66 6.56 -2.90
N VAL A 185 8.44 6.03 -2.94
CA VAL A 185 8.16 4.59 -3.14
C VAL A 185 8.56 4.18 -4.57
N PRO A 186 9.32 3.07 -4.76
CA PRO A 186 9.70 2.63 -6.09
C PRO A 186 8.45 2.33 -6.93
N ILE A 187 8.42 2.86 -8.16
CA ILE A 187 7.26 2.71 -9.04
C ILE A 187 7.11 1.31 -9.63
N MET A 188 8.18 0.52 -9.63
CA MET A 188 8.23 -0.82 -10.20
C MET A 188 7.80 -0.82 -11.67
N ASP A 189 6.78 -1.61 -12.04
CA ASP A 189 6.18 -1.63 -13.37
C ASP A 189 4.99 -0.66 -13.53
N GLY A 190 4.76 0.20 -12.54
CA GLY A 190 3.63 1.13 -12.48
C GLY A 190 2.38 0.56 -11.84
N SER A 191 2.37 -0.72 -11.45
CA SER A 191 1.25 -1.40 -10.81
C SER A 191 1.58 -1.78 -9.36
N ALA A 192 0.70 -2.55 -8.70
CA ALA A 192 0.91 -3.05 -7.34
C ALA A 192 1.35 -4.53 -7.29
N THR A 193 1.58 -5.17 -8.44
CA THR A 193 1.88 -6.62 -8.52
C THR A 193 3.12 -7.01 -7.71
N ASP A 194 4.20 -6.25 -7.85
CA ASP A 194 5.46 -6.52 -7.13
C ASP A 194 5.32 -6.31 -5.62
N PHE A 195 4.48 -5.36 -5.19
CA PHE A 195 4.17 -5.17 -3.77
C PHE A 195 3.34 -6.32 -3.20
N CYS A 196 2.38 -6.88 -3.96
CA CYS A 196 1.67 -8.09 -3.53
C CYS A 196 2.64 -9.25 -3.31
N GLN A 197 3.57 -9.46 -4.26
CA GLN A 197 4.58 -10.51 -4.13
C GLN A 197 5.51 -10.26 -2.94
N MET A 198 5.92 -9.00 -2.72
CA MET A 198 6.74 -8.60 -1.57
C MET A 198 6.10 -8.95 -0.22
N ILE A 199 4.80 -8.70 -0.05
CA ILE A 199 4.07 -9.05 1.18
C ILE A 199 3.93 -10.57 1.34
N GLU A 200 3.63 -11.29 0.26
CA GLU A 200 3.52 -12.75 0.28
C GLU A 200 4.86 -13.41 0.64
N ASP A 201 5.97 -12.95 0.05
CA ASP A 201 7.31 -13.45 0.32
C ASP A 201 7.75 -13.16 1.76
N GLY A 202 7.30 -12.03 2.33
CA GLY A 202 7.52 -11.65 3.73
C GLY A 202 6.74 -12.51 4.71
N GLY A 203 5.66 -13.16 4.24
CA GLY A 203 4.73 -13.93 5.06
C GLY A 203 3.94 -13.04 6.02
N ILE A 204 2.74 -13.47 6.41
CA ILE A 204 1.85 -12.70 7.29
C ILE A 204 1.80 -13.36 8.66
N GLU A 205 1.95 -12.58 9.71
CA GLU A 205 1.79 -12.97 11.12
C GLU A 205 0.55 -12.28 11.68
N GLU A 206 -0.39 -13.07 12.19
CA GLU A 206 -1.49 -12.53 13.02
C GLU A 206 -0.96 -12.25 14.42
N GLN A 207 -1.36 -11.13 14.99
CA GLN A 207 -0.97 -10.70 16.32
C GLN A 207 -2.22 -10.71 17.21
N GLY A 208 -2.10 -11.20 18.45
CA GLY A 208 -3.23 -11.50 19.35
C GLY A 208 -4.11 -10.32 19.79
N GLU A 209 -3.85 -9.11 19.27
CA GLU A 209 -4.66 -7.92 19.57
C GLU A 209 -5.77 -7.74 18.52
N PRO A 210 -7.00 -7.42 18.95
CA PRO A 210 -8.11 -7.16 18.04
C PRO A 210 -7.93 -5.86 17.27
N LEU A 211 -8.64 -5.76 16.15
CA LEU A 211 -8.82 -4.57 15.36
C LEU A 211 -10.24 -4.54 14.81
N ASP A 212 -11.00 -3.50 15.13
CA ASP A 212 -12.28 -3.26 14.45
C ASP A 212 -12.06 -2.55 13.12
N ASP A 213 -12.94 -2.81 12.18
CA ASP A 213 -13.03 -2.04 10.96
C ASP A 213 -13.71 -0.69 11.25
N ILE A 214 -13.34 0.36 10.51
CA ILE A 214 -14.12 1.61 10.45
C ILE A 214 -15.42 1.31 9.71
N VAL A 215 -16.54 1.58 10.35
CA VAL A 215 -17.87 1.35 9.78
C VAL A 215 -18.44 2.67 9.31
N ILE A 216 -18.70 2.78 8.02
CA ILE A 216 -19.42 3.94 7.49
C ILE A 216 -20.87 3.87 7.94
N ASP A 217 -21.28 4.87 8.69
CA ASP A 217 -22.58 4.98 9.37
C ASP A 217 -23.58 5.89 8.64
N ASP A 218 -23.06 6.80 7.81
CA ASP A 218 -23.83 7.75 7.03
C ASP A 218 -23.22 7.92 5.63
N TYR A 219 -23.87 8.73 4.80
CA TYR A 219 -23.41 9.09 3.48
C TYR A 219 -22.48 10.31 3.51
N TYR A 220 -21.27 10.15 2.98
CA TYR A 220 -20.29 11.23 2.85
C TYR A 220 -19.97 11.45 1.38
N ALA A 221 -19.86 12.71 0.94
CA ALA A 221 -19.55 13.03 -0.45
C ALA A 221 -18.66 14.27 -0.61
N VAL A 222 -17.87 14.30 -1.68
CA VAL A 222 -17.00 15.41 -2.10
C VAL A 222 -17.15 15.61 -3.61
N GLY A 223 -17.13 16.88 -4.03
CA GLY A 223 -17.31 17.25 -5.43
C GLY A 223 -18.78 17.48 -5.78
N ASP A 224 -19.05 17.52 -7.07
CA ASP A 224 -20.35 17.88 -7.62
C ASP A 224 -20.72 16.85 -8.71
N ALA A 225 -21.73 16.03 -8.41
CA ALA A 225 -22.18 14.96 -9.31
C ALA A 225 -22.62 15.49 -10.68
N ALA A 226 -23.05 16.76 -10.78
CA ALA A 226 -23.43 17.40 -12.03
C ALA A 226 -22.22 17.94 -12.82
N LYS A 227 -21.11 18.27 -12.15
CA LYS A 227 -19.88 18.83 -12.78
C LYS A 227 -18.80 17.79 -13.07
N GLY A 228 -19.12 16.51 -12.92
CA GLY A 228 -18.32 15.39 -13.43
C GLY A 228 -17.27 14.83 -12.47
N ARG A 229 -16.65 15.63 -11.58
CA ARG A 229 -15.75 15.13 -10.53
C ARG A 229 -16.49 14.96 -9.22
N TYR A 230 -16.55 13.72 -8.74
CA TYR A 230 -17.40 13.39 -7.61
C TYR A 230 -16.98 12.07 -6.96
N ILE A 231 -16.89 12.05 -5.64
CA ILE A 231 -16.70 10.83 -4.85
C ILE A 231 -17.64 10.81 -3.66
N SER A 232 -18.14 9.62 -3.33
CA SER A 232 -18.94 9.39 -2.12
C SER A 232 -18.63 8.04 -1.50
N ILE A 233 -18.98 7.89 -0.23
CA ILE A 233 -19.00 6.63 0.48
C ILE A 233 -20.30 6.50 1.28
N GLU A 234 -20.94 5.34 1.17
CA GLU A 234 -22.21 5.01 1.85
C GLU A 234 -22.08 3.76 2.72
N PRO A 235 -22.96 3.54 3.71
CA PRO A 235 -22.95 2.35 4.55
C PRO A 235 -23.04 1.05 3.74
N SER A 236 -22.13 0.12 4.00
CA SER A 236 -22.11 -1.21 3.37
C SER A 236 -21.36 -2.19 4.27
N PRO A 237 -21.78 -3.47 4.36
CA PRO A 237 -21.12 -4.48 5.20
C PRO A 237 -19.73 -4.88 4.68
N VAL A 238 -19.42 -4.56 3.43
CA VAL A 238 -18.13 -4.85 2.78
C VAL A 238 -17.58 -3.59 2.12
N LEU A 239 -16.26 -3.48 2.00
CA LEU A 239 -15.66 -2.47 1.15
C LEU A 239 -15.91 -2.82 -0.32
N SER A 240 -16.60 -1.92 -1.02
CA SER A 240 -16.72 -1.98 -2.47
C SER A 240 -16.42 -0.62 -3.09
N ILE A 241 -15.80 -0.61 -4.26
CA ILE A 241 -15.40 0.61 -4.97
C ILE A 241 -15.91 0.49 -6.39
N HIS A 242 -16.70 1.47 -6.79
CA HIS A 242 -17.14 1.67 -8.17
C HIS A 242 -16.50 2.94 -8.70
N TYR A 243 -15.77 2.83 -9.81
CA TYR A 243 -15.07 3.95 -10.43
C TYR A 243 -15.48 4.12 -11.89
N THR A 244 -15.81 5.36 -12.26
CA THR A 244 -16.11 5.75 -13.64
C THR A 244 -15.19 6.89 -14.08
N MET A 245 -14.80 6.87 -15.35
CA MET A 245 -14.07 7.96 -15.97
C MET A 245 -14.50 8.13 -17.42
N ASP A 246 -14.39 9.36 -17.89
CA ASP A 246 -14.74 9.78 -19.24
C ASP A 246 -13.74 10.85 -19.66
N HIS A 247 -12.68 10.40 -20.32
CA HIS A 247 -11.67 11.26 -20.92
C HIS A 247 -11.79 11.18 -22.44
N PRO A 248 -11.29 12.19 -23.18
CA PRO A 248 -11.12 12.07 -24.61
C PRO A 248 -10.37 10.78 -24.98
N PRO A 249 -10.61 10.22 -26.19
CA PRO A 249 -9.75 9.18 -26.74
C PRO A 249 -8.28 9.60 -26.64
N PRO A 250 -7.35 8.65 -26.40
CA PRO A 250 -7.54 7.19 -26.41
C PRO A 250 -7.89 6.56 -25.06
N ILE A 251 -7.95 7.34 -23.97
CA ILE A 251 -8.36 6.82 -22.64
C ILE A 251 -9.83 6.42 -22.68
N GLY A 252 -10.66 7.31 -23.24
CA GLY A 252 -12.09 7.08 -23.44
C GLY A 252 -12.87 6.96 -22.14
N ARG A 253 -14.12 6.50 -22.29
CA ARG A 253 -14.98 6.17 -21.16
C ARG A 253 -14.66 4.78 -20.63
N GLN A 254 -14.39 4.68 -19.34
CA GLN A 254 -14.14 3.41 -18.66
C GLN A 254 -14.89 3.33 -17.33
N GLU A 255 -15.20 2.10 -16.94
CA GLU A 255 -15.90 1.78 -15.70
C GLU A 255 -15.30 0.51 -15.11
N ALA A 256 -15.13 0.48 -13.80
CA ALA A 256 -14.68 -0.69 -13.07
C ALA A 256 -15.38 -0.77 -11.71
N SER A 257 -15.59 -1.99 -11.22
CA SER A 257 -16.09 -2.26 -9.87
C SER A 257 -15.21 -3.29 -9.20
N PHE A 258 -14.99 -3.12 -7.90
CA PHE A 258 -14.20 -4.03 -7.07
C PHE A 258 -14.88 -4.20 -5.72
N ILE A 259 -14.91 -5.44 -5.22
CA ILE A 259 -15.36 -5.76 -3.87
C ILE A 259 -14.16 -6.39 -3.16
N LEU A 260 -13.75 -5.79 -2.04
CA LEU A 260 -12.65 -6.32 -1.23
C LEU A 260 -13.18 -7.45 -0.34
N ASP A 261 -13.21 -8.65 -0.90
CA ASP A 261 -13.53 -9.88 -0.19
C ASP A 261 -12.25 -10.59 0.31
N ASN A 262 -11.30 -10.84 -0.60
CA ASN A 262 -10.03 -11.48 -0.27
C ASN A 262 -8.88 -10.96 -1.15
N PRO A 263 -7.60 -11.08 -0.71
CA PRO A 263 -6.44 -10.58 -1.46
C PRO A 263 -6.26 -11.19 -2.85
N SER A 264 -6.72 -12.42 -3.09
CA SER A 264 -6.53 -13.10 -4.38
C SER A 264 -7.32 -12.43 -5.51
N VAL A 265 -8.49 -11.88 -5.22
CA VAL A 265 -9.27 -11.11 -6.20
C VAL A 265 -8.53 -9.82 -6.56
N PHE A 266 -8.04 -9.07 -5.57
CA PHE A 266 -7.25 -7.87 -5.82
C PHE A 266 -6.02 -8.16 -6.67
N LYS A 267 -5.26 -9.21 -6.34
CA LYS A 267 -4.04 -9.61 -7.07
C LYS A 267 -4.32 -9.91 -8.54
N LYS A 268 -5.47 -10.49 -8.86
CA LYS A 268 -5.86 -10.85 -10.22
C LYS A 268 -6.45 -9.66 -10.99
N GLU A 269 -7.26 -8.84 -10.34
CA GLU A 269 -8.16 -7.92 -11.02
C GLU A 269 -7.77 -6.44 -10.92
N ILE A 270 -7.02 -6.05 -9.87
CA ILE A 270 -6.70 -4.64 -9.61
C ILE A 270 -5.19 -4.42 -9.57
N ALA A 271 -4.45 -5.25 -8.83
CA ALA A 271 -3.02 -5.11 -8.65
C ALA A 271 -2.21 -4.99 -9.96
N PRO A 272 -2.58 -5.65 -11.08
CA PRO A 272 -1.82 -5.53 -12.33
C PRO A 272 -2.09 -4.24 -13.12
N ALA A 273 -3.07 -3.41 -12.73
CA ALA A 273 -3.40 -2.20 -13.47
C ALA A 273 -2.34 -1.11 -13.26
N ARG A 274 -1.67 -0.73 -14.35
CA ARG A 274 -0.55 0.22 -14.30
C ARG A 274 -1.01 1.67 -14.30
N THR A 275 -0.18 2.52 -13.71
CA THR A 275 -0.30 3.98 -13.81
C THR A 275 -0.17 4.44 -15.25
N PHE A 276 -0.75 5.60 -15.55
CA PHE A 276 -0.86 6.12 -16.89
C PHE A 276 -0.68 7.64 -16.91
N GLY A 277 -0.21 8.15 -18.05
CA GLY A 277 0.01 9.57 -18.24
C GLY A 277 -0.02 9.95 -19.72
N SER A 278 -0.32 11.20 -20.01
CA SER A 278 -0.31 11.70 -21.38
C SER A 278 1.07 12.23 -21.78
N VAL A 279 1.45 12.07 -23.05
CA VAL A 279 2.69 12.66 -23.59
C VAL A 279 2.66 14.18 -23.50
N LYS A 280 1.48 14.80 -23.66
CA LYS A 280 1.31 16.25 -23.52
C LYS A 280 1.65 16.74 -22.12
N ASP A 281 1.25 15.99 -21.10
CA ASP A 281 1.49 16.36 -19.70
C ASP A 281 2.90 16.00 -19.25
N TYR A 282 3.54 15.02 -19.89
CA TYR A 282 4.90 14.60 -19.55
C TYR A 282 5.91 15.76 -19.61
N GLY A 283 5.86 16.60 -20.65
CA GLY A 283 6.73 17.78 -20.77
C GLY A 283 6.56 18.76 -19.61
N LYS A 284 5.29 19.09 -19.28
CA LYS A 284 4.96 19.97 -18.14
C LYS A 284 5.41 19.38 -16.81
N LEU A 285 5.22 18.07 -16.61
CA LEU A 285 5.68 17.38 -15.41
C LEU A 285 7.20 17.44 -15.27
N GLN A 286 7.95 17.28 -16.37
CA GLN A 286 9.41 17.41 -16.35
C GLN A 286 9.88 18.83 -16.01
N GLU A 287 9.20 19.86 -16.53
CA GLU A 287 9.47 21.27 -16.17
C GLU A 287 9.24 21.54 -14.67
N MET A 288 8.24 20.88 -14.08
CA MET A 288 7.98 20.89 -12.63
C MET A 288 8.96 20.01 -11.83
N GLY A 289 9.91 19.35 -12.50
CA GLY A 289 10.88 18.46 -11.88
C GLY A 289 10.34 17.08 -11.50
N LEU A 290 9.15 16.72 -11.99
CA LEU A 290 8.44 15.45 -11.79
C LEU A 290 8.62 14.51 -13.01
N ALA A 291 8.09 13.29 -12.89
CA ALA A 291 8.11 12.24 -13.92
C ALA A 291 9.51 11.85 -14.45
N LYS A 292 10.59 12.16 -13.72
CA LYS A 292 11.98 11.88 -14.16
C LYS A 292 12.30 10.39 -14.25
N GLY A 293 11.58 9.56 -13.49
CA GLY A 293 11.65 8.09 -13.51
C GLY A 293 10.62 7.43 -14.40
N GLY A 294 9.79 8.21 -15.12
CA GLY A 294 8.87 7.68 -16.11
C GLY A 294 9.62 6.97 -17.23
N ARG A 295 9.26 5.73 -17.50
CA ARG A 295 9.81 4.85 -18.54
C ARG A 295 8.68 4.12 -19.23
N LEU A 296 8.91 3.67 -20.46
CA LEU A 296 7.95 2.84 -21.21
C LEU A 296 7.60 1.54 -20.49
N SER A 297 8.44 1.08 -19.55
CA SER A 297 8.23 -0.13 -18.77
C SER A 297 7.39 0.07 -17.51
N ASN A 298 7.15 1.31 -17.06
CA ASN A 298 6.51 1.58 -15.77
C ASN A 298 5.35 2.59 -15.81
N VAL A 299 5.00 3.12 -16.99
CA VAL A 299 3.83 3.97 -17.21
C VAL A 299 3.17 3.58 -18.53
N VAL A 300 1.84 3.51 -18.56
CA VAL A 300 1.08 3.46 -19.82
C VAL A 300 0.99 4.88 -20.38
N LEU A 301 1.70 5.14 -21.46
CA LEU A 301 1.71 6.45 -22.12
C LEU A 301 0.65 6.51 -23.22
N VAL A 302 -0.10 7.60 -23.20
CA VAL A 302 -1.12 7.91 -24.21
C VAL A 302 -0.79 9.23 -24.92
N ASP A 303 -1.03 9.29 -26.22
CA ASP A 303 -1.07 10.55 -26.98
C ASP A 303 -2.54 10.93 -27.29
N GLU A 304 -2.77 11.72 -28.33
CA GLU A 304 -4.11 12.13 -28.77
C GLU A 304 -4.89 11.02 -29.47
N GLU A 305 -4.20 9.99 -29.97
CA GLU A 305 -4.77 8.99 -30.89
C GLU A 305 -4.79 7.59 -30.28
N LYS A 306 -3.76 7.21 -29.50
CA LYS A 306 -3.56 5.83 -29.05
C LYS A 306 -2.71 5.68 -27.79
N VAL A 307 -2.72 4.46 -27.26
CA VAL A 307 -1.69 3.99 -26.32
C VAL A 307 -0.40 3.74 -27.11
N ILE A 308 0.73 4.25 -26.61
CA ILE A 308 1.96 4.37 -27.40
C ILE A 308 2.90 3.19 -27.21
N ASN A 309 3.07 2.75 -25.96
CA ASN A 309 4.22 1.95 -25.55
C ASN A 309 3.89 0.49 -25.22
N THR A 310 2.61 0.14 -25.12
CA THR A 310 2.19 -1.17 -24.61
C THR A 310 0.74 -1.47 -24.98
N SER A 311 0.34 -2.74 -24.90
CA SER A 311 -1.07 -3.12 -24.85
C SER A 311 -1.60 -2.98 -23.42
N LEU A 312 -2.89 -2.69 -23.29
CA LEU A 312 -3.53 -2.69 -21.99
C LEU A 312 -3.66 -4.13 -21.45
N ARG A 313 -3.39 -4.31 -20.17
CA ARG A 313 -3.59 -5.58 -19.43
C ARG A 313 -5.08 -5.88 -19.24
N PHE A 314 -5.90 -4.83 -19.23
CA PHE A 314 -7.35 -4.89 -19.17
C PHE A 314 -7.95 -3.85 -20.12
N THR A 315 -9.11 -4.14 -20.71
CA THR A 315 -9.83 -3.15 -21.52
C THR A 315 -10.18 -1.88 -20.74
N ASN A 316 -10.35 -2.00 -19.43
CA ASN A 316 -10.60 -0.91 -18.48
C ASN A 316 -9.43 -0.69 -17.50
N GLU A 317 -8.17 -0.83 -17.94
CA GLU A 317 -6.97 -0.73 -17.09
C GLU A 317 -6.88 0.61 -16.34
N PHE A 318 -7.27 1.74 -16.96
CA PHE A 318 -7.19 3.05 -16.32
C PHE A 318 -8.18 3.21 -15.16
N ALA A 319 -9.42 2.71 -15.32
CA ALA A 319 -10.41 2.70 -14.25
C ALA A 319 -9.99 1.76 -13.10
N ARG A 320 -9.41 0.59 -13.42
CA ARG A 320 -8.88 -0.34 -12.41
C ARG A 320 -7.71 0.26 -11.63
N HIS A 321 -6.84 1.02 -12.30
CA HIS A 321 -5.76 1.73 -11.62
C HIS A 321 -6.29 2.79 -10.66
N LYS A 322 -7.36 3.52 -11.02
CA LYS A 322 -7.99 4.47 -10.09
C LYS A 322 -8.65 3.78 -8.88
N ILE A 323 -9.15 2.56 -9.03
CA ILE A 323 -9.56 1.73 -7.89
C ILE A 323 -8.35 1.36 -7.00
N LEU A 324 -7.21 1.02 -7.61
CA LEU A 324 -5.96 0.77 -6.88
C LEU A 324 -5.56 2.00 -6.05
N ASP A 325 -5.55 3.19 -6.65
CA ASP A 325 -5.26 4.46 -5.96
C ASP A 325 -6.19 4.69 -4.77
N ILE A 326 -7.52 4.61 -5.00
CA ILE A 326 -8.53 4.78 -3.94
C ILE A 326 -8.31 3.76 -2.82
N THR A 327 -8.03 2.51 -3.15
CA THR A 327 -7.79 1.44 -2.16
C THR A 327 -6.62 1.81 -1.24
N GLY A 328 -5.56 2.40 -1.79
CA GLY A 328 -4.41 2.86 -1.02
C GLY A 328 -4.69 4.09 -0.18
N ASP A 329 -5.30 5.12 -0.77
CA ASP A 329 -5.63 6.36 -0.06
C ASP A 329 -6.57 6.08 1.12
N LEU A 330 -7.60 5.24 0.94
CA LEU A 330 -8.54 4.86 2.01
C LEU A 330 -7.82 4.34 3.26
N TYR A 331 -6.66 3.69 3.10
CA TYR A 331 -5.93 3.10 4.21
C TYR A 331 -5.18 4.11 5.08
N LEU A 332 -5.18 5.40 4.70
CA LEU A 332 -4.70 6.50 5.53
C LEU A 332 -5.62 6.81 6.72
N LEU A 333 -6.79 6.17 6.81
CA LEU A 333 -7.56 6.09 8.05
C LEU A 333 -6.96 5.12 9.08
N GLY A 334 -5.92 4.36 8.72
CA GLY A 334 -5.17 3.47 9.60
C GLY A 334 -5.85 2.15 9.94
N ARG A 335 -7.06 1.90 9.44
CA ARG A 335 -7.86 0.68 9.71
C ARG A 335 -8.61 0.27 8.44
N PRO A 336 -8.93 -1.03 8.26
CA PRO A 336 -9.84 -1.45 7.21
C PRO A 336 -11.20 -0.77 7.36
N ILE A 337 -11.84 -0.50 6.24
CA ILE A 337 -13.12 0.22 6.18
C ILE A 337 -14.24 -0.68 5.66
N ARG A 338 -15.45 -0.52 6.17
CA ARG A 338 -16.69 -1.11 5.65
C ARG A 338 -17.58 0.01 5.11
N GLY A 339 -17.78 0.02 3.81
CA GLY A 339 -18.49 1.09 3.11
C GLY A 339 -18.41 0.89 1.60
N LYS A 340 -19.29 1.57 0.87
CA LYS A 340 -19.34 1.47 -0.59
C LYS A 340 -18.99 2.82 -1.20
N VAL A 341 -17.90 2.85 -1.95
CA VAL A 341 -17.37 4.03 -2.61
C VAL A 341 -17.91 4.11 -4.03
N PHE A 342 -18.41 5.28 -4.41
CA PHE A 342 -18.66 5.65 -5.79
C PHE A 342 -17.78 6.83 -6.15
N ALA A 343 -17.02 6.69 -7.22
CA ALA A 343 -16.07 7.69 -7.69
C ALA A 343 -16.24 7.93 -9.19
N ARG A 344 -16.19 9.19 -9.59
CA ARG A 344 -16.21 9.62 -10.98
C ARG A 344 -15.16 10.69 -11.19
N MET A 345 -14.22 10.44 -12.11
CA MET A 345 -13.20 11.41 -12.53
C MET A 345 -12.38 12.00 -11.37
N THR A 346 -12.18 11.25 -10.28
CA THR A 346 -11.47 11.71 -9.09
C THR A 346 -10.02 11.25 -9.05
N GLY A 347 -9.21 11.97 -8.27
CA GLY A 347 -7.85 11.55 -7.92
C GLY A 347 -7.62 11.63 -6.41
N HIS A 348 -6.34 11.64 -6.02
CA HIS A 348 -5.92 11.66 -4.61
C HIS A 348 -6.53 12.82 -3.83
N THR A 349 -6.65 14.01 -4.43
CA THR A 349 -7.23 15.19 -3.76
C THR A 349 -8.65 14.93 -3.27
N GLU A 350 -9.54 14.44 -4.14
CA GLU A 350 -10.92 14.15 -3.74
C GLU A 350 -10.99 12.96 -2.77
N ASN A 351 -10.13 11.95 -2.93
CA ASN A 351 -10.02 10.82 -2.01
C ASN A 351 -9.70 11.32 -0.59
N ILE A 352 -8.63 12.11 -0.42
CA ILE A 352 -8.22 12.65 0.88
C ILE A 352 -9.27 13.59 1.47
N LEU A 353 -9.93 14.41 0.66
CA LEU A 353 -11.03 15.27 1.12
C LEU A 353 -12.20 14.45 1.65
N LEU A 354 -12.55 13.33 1.00
CA LEU A 354 -13.58 12.42 1.50
C LEU A 354 -13.17 11.81 2.83
N LEU A 355 -11.93 11.33 2.94
CA LEU A 355 -11.42 10.72 4.17
C LEU A 355 -11.40 11.70 5.34
N ARG A 356 -11.07 12.97 5.09
CA ARG A 356 -11.16 14.03 6.11
C ARG A 356 -12.60 14.25 6.58
N LYS A 357 -13.61 14.15 5.70
CA LYS A 357 -15.02 14.21 6.11
C LYS A 357 -15.42 13.02 6.97
N VAL A 358 -14.99 11.81 6.58
CA VAL A 358 -15.23 10.59 7.36
C VAL A 358 -14.58 10.70 8.74
N ALA A 359 -13.31 11.10 8.83
CA ALA A 359 -12.58 11.21 10.09
C ALA A 359 -13.10 12.29 11.05
N GLN A 360 -13.87 13.27 10.55
CA GLN A 360 -14.50 14.30 11.38
C GLN A 360 -15.84 13.85 11.98
N CYS A 361 -16.40 12.74 11.51
CA CYS A 361 -17.62 12.19 12.11
C CYS A 361 -17.30 11.66 13.51
N LYS A 362 -18.03 12.14 14.51
CA LYS A 362 -17.82 11.80 15.93
C LYS A 362 -18.46 10.46 16.34
N LYS A 363 -19.13 9.78 15.41
CA LYS A 363 -19.89 8.53 15.63
C LYS A 363 -19.19 7.31 15.01
N CYS A 364 -18.12 7.56 14.28
CA CYS A 364 -17.20 6.65 13.63
C CYS A 364 -15.79 6.95 14.17
#